data_AF-A0A8J5YYW2-F1
#
_entry.id   AF-A0A8J5YYW2-F1
#
_cell.length_a   1.000
_cell.length_b   1.000
_cell.length_c   1.000
_cell.angle_alpha   90.00
_cell.angle_beta   90.00
_cell.angle_gamma   90.00
#
_symmetry.space_group_name_H-M   'P 1'
#
loop_
_entity.id
_entity.type
_entity.pdbx_description
1 polymer ?
#
loop_
_entity_poly.entity_id
_entity_poly.type
_entity_poly.pdbx_seq_one_letter_code
_entity_poly.pdbx_strand_id
1 'polypeptide(L)'
;MGETSTDQLLEIHLHHWAKSYFKGTCKCDVVNNNMAEAFNAWILDARCKPIITMLEEIRVMLVKNATTSTKCMLAWNGDGGCEVIYENNQHTVYLKELKCTCKEWELTRIPRCHVVCAMYHDWKNPEAYVSP
;
A
#
# COMPACT_ATOMS: atom_id res chain seq x y z
N MET A 1 -1.57 40.98 12.59
CA MET A 1 -0.40 40.74 11.73
C MET A 1 -0.25 39.23 11.65
N GLY A 2 -0.69 38.66 10.55
CA GLY A 2 -0.80 37.21 10.37
C GLY A 2 0.53 36.65 9.92
N GLU A 3 1.20 35.94 10.82
CA GLU A 3 2.30 35.07 10.45
C GLU A 3 1.70 33.85 9.76
N THR A 4 2.01 33.74 8.48
CA THR A 4 1.44 32.78 7.55
C THR A 4 1.88 31.37 7.89
N SER A 5 0.91 30.45 8.04
CA SER A 5 1.11 29.00 8.24
C SER A 5 2.00 28.30 7.19
N THR A 6 2.50 29.02 6.18
CA THR A 6 3.43 28.56 5.16
C THR A 6 4.87 28.45 5.65
N ASP A 7 5.26 29.21 6.68
CA ASP A 7 6.64 29.18 7.19
C ASP A 7 6.97 27.87 7.91
N GLN A 8 5.98 27.24 8.56
CA GLN A 8 6.14 25.94 9.22
C GLN A 8 6.32 24.78 8.24
N LEU A 9 5.88 24.92 6.99
CA LEU A 9 6.06 23.91 5.95
C LEU A 9 7.47 23.94 5.34
N LEU A 10 8.18 25.07 5.44
CA LEU A 10 9.56 25.22 4.96
C LEU A 10 10.59 24.56 5.89
N GLU A 11 10.27 24.39 7.18
CA GLU A 11 11.10 23.66 8.15
C GLU A 11 11.04 22.13 7.96
N ILE A 12 9.99 21.62 7.30
CA ILE A 12 9.92 20.21 6.89
C ILE A 12 10.83 20.03 5.68
N HIS A 13 12.12 20.03 5.98
CA HIS A 13 13.26 19.70 5.15
C HIS A 13 12.90 19.32 3.70
N LEU A 14 13.29 20.21 2.78
CA LEU A 14 13.22 20.05 1.31
C LEU A 14 13.58 18.64 0.80
N HIS A 15 14.44 17.91 1.52
CA HIS A 15 14.87 16.56 1.19
C HIS A 15 13.76 15.51 1.23
N HIS A 16 12.65 15.76 1.92
CA HIS A 16 11.50 14.84 1.96
C HIS A 16 10.50 15.05 0.81
N TRP A 17 10.49 16.24 0.17
CA TRP A 17 9.44 16.64 -0.77
C TRP A 17 9.95 17.02 -2.17
N ALA A 18 11.19 17.49 -2.31
CA ALA A 18 11.75 17.88 -3.60
C ALA A 18 12.32 16.66 -4.34
N LYS A 19 11.66 16.29 -5.45
CA LYS A 19 12.05 15.17 -6.34
C LYS A 19 13.53 15.17 -6.75
N SER A 20 14.18 16.32 -6.76
CA SER A 20 15.60 16.50 -7.10
C SER A 20 16.57 15.82 -6.12
N TYR A 21 16.14 15.49 -4.90
CA TYR A 21 16.99 14.89 -3.86
C TYR A 21 16.77 13.38 -3.67
N PHE A 22 15.81 12.77 -4.38
CA PHE A 22 15.66 11.32 -4.35
C PHE A 22 16.87 10.66 -5.01
N LYS A 23 17.56 9.78 -4.29
CA LYS A 23 18.66 8.96 -4.84
C LYS A 23 18.15 8.21 -6.07
N GLY A 24 18.88 8.35 -7.19
CA GLY A 24 18.56 7.76 -8.49
C GLY A 24 18.60 6.22 -8.56
N THR A 25 18.53 5.53 -7.43
CA THR A 25 18.46 4.06 -7.35
C THR A 25 17.03 3.53 -7.42
N CYS A 26 16.02 4.40 -7.39
CA CYS A 26 14.62 4.04 -7.56
C CYS A 26 14.18 4.19 -9.02
N LYS A 27 14.79 3.42 -9.93
CA LYS A 27 14.26 3.28 -11.30
C LYS A 27 13.03 2.36 -11.26
N CYS A 28 11.93 2.87 -10.72
CA CYS A 28 10.60 2.29 -10.96
C CYS A 28 10.04 2.98 -12.20
N ASP A 29 10.15 2.34 -13.36
CA ASP A 29 9.51 2.79 -14.62
C ASP A 29 7.98 2.67 -14.59
N VAL A 30 7.40 2.16 -13.49
CA VAL A 30 5.95 2.02 -13.35
C VAL A 30 5.39 3.23 -12.61
N VAL A 31 4.89 4.17 -13.42
CA VAL A 31 3.76 5.08 -13.19
C VAL A 31 3.42 5.39 -11.72
N ASN A 32 4.40 5.88 -10.96
CA ASN A 32 4.19 6.30 -9.57
C ASN A 32 3.10 7.38 -9.46
N ASN A 33 2.89 8.14 -10.54
CA ASN A 33 1.82 9.13 -10.65
C ASN A 33 0.44 8.47 -10.71
N ASN A 34 0.25 7.39 -11.47
CA ASN A 34 -1.06 6.75 -11.61
C ASN A 34 -1.50 6.02 -10.33
N MET A 35 -0.55 5.42 -9.59
CA MET A 35 -0.85 4.82 -8.28
C MET A 35 -1.14 5.89 -7.22
N ALA A 36 -0.35 6.97 -7.18
CA ALA A 36 -0.61 8.10 -6.28
C ALA A 36 -1.92 8.82 -6.65
N GLU A 37 -2.23 8.99 -7.94
CA GLU A 37 -3.49 9.56 -8.42
C GLU A 37 -4.68 8.66 -8.08
N ALA A 38 -4.57 7.34 -8.24
CA ALA A 38 -5.62 6.40 -7.84
C ALA A 38 -5.89 6.45 -6.33
N PHE A 39 -4.83 6.50 -5.52
CA PHE A 39 -4.95 6.65 -4.08
C PHE A 39 -5.52 8.01 -3.67
N ASN A 40 -5.06 9.10 -4.29
CA ASN A 40 -5.54 10.45 -4.03
C ASN A 40 -7.01 10.62 -4.46
N ALA A 41 -7.42 10.03 -5.58
CA ALA A 41 -8.81 10.02 -6.02
C ALA A 41 -9.70 9.24 -5.06
N TRP A 42 -9.25 8.06 -4.62
CA TRP A 42 -9.98 7.24 -3.65
C TRP A 42 -10.15 7.95 -2.30
N ILE A 43 -9.08 8.54 -1.76
CA ILE A 43 -9.14 9.23 -0.47
C ILE A 43 -9.93 10.54 -0.55
N LEU A 44 -9.95 11.23 -1.70
CA LEU A 44 -10.79 12.42 -1.91
C LEU A 44 -12.28 12.06 -1.81
N ASP A 45 -12.72 10.99 -2.47
CA ASP A 45 -14.11 10.53 -2.40
C ASP A 45 -14.48 10.01 -1.00
N ALA A 46 -13.55 9.30 -0.35
CA ALA A 46 -13.75 8.78 1.00
C ALA A 46 -13.89 9.92 2.04
N ARG A 47 -13.09 10.99 1.95
CA ARG A 47 -13.12 12.12 2.91
C ARG A 47 -14.41 12.94 2.90
N CYS A 48 -15.20 12.87 1.83
CA CYS A 48 -16.53 13.49 1.77
C CYS A 48 -17.61 12.67 2.50
N LYS A 49 -17.28 11.45 2.96
CA LYS A 49 -18.20 10.55 3.64
C LYS A 49 -18.00 10.61 5.16
N PRO A 50 -19.03 10.33 5.97
CA PRO A 50 -18.88 10.20 7.41
C PRO A 50 -17.81 9.16 7.78
N ILE A 51 -17.08 9.38 8.87
CA ILE A 51 -16.01 8.48 9.35
C ILE A 51 -16.47 7.02 9.49
N ILE A 52 -17.72 6.81 9.90
CA ILE A 52 -18.35 5.48 10.01
C ILE A 52 -18.40 4.79 8.64
N THR A 53 -18.76 5.51 7.59
CA THR A 53 -18.83 4.97 6.23
C THR A 53 -17.44 4.67 5.68
N MET A 54 -16.45 5.52 5.94
CA MET A 54 -15.06 5.27 5.53
C MET A 54 -14.49 4.01 6.18
N LEU A 55 -14.68 3.85 7.48
CA LEU A 55 -14.20 2.67 8.22
C LEU A 55 -14.88 1.39 7.75
N GLU A 56 -16.18 1.45 7.42
CA GLU A 56 -16.91 0.31 6.87
C GLU A 56 -16.42 -0.05 5.46
N GLU A 57 -16.07 0.92 4.61
CA GLU A 57 -15.48 0.66 3.30
C GLU A 57 -14.12 -0.04 3.41
N ILE A 58 -13.27 0.36 4.37
CA ILE A 58 -11.99 -0.31 4.66
C ILE A 58 -12.24 -1.74 5.12
N ARG A 59 -13.20 -1.96 6.04
CA ARG A 59 -13.56 -3.29 6.53
C ARG A 59 -14.03 -4.20 5.38
N VAL A 60 -14.93 -3.70 4.53
CA VAL A 60 -15.41 -4.43 3.35
C VAL A 60 -14.27 -4.76 2.39
N MET A 61 -13.32 -3.84 2.20
CA MET A 61 -12.14 -4.07 1.37
C MET A 61 -11.25 -5.19 1.92
N LEU A 62 -11.01 -5.22 3.24
CA LEU A 62 -10.23 -6.28 3.88
C LEU A 62 -10.88 -7.65 3.72
N VAL A 63 -12.18 -7.76 3.94
CA VAL A 63 -12.94 -9.01 3.76
C VAL A 63 -12.90 -9.47 2.29
N LYS A 64 -13.03 -8.54 1.34
CA LYS A 64 -12.88 -8.83 -0.10
C LYS A 64 -11.48 -9.34 -0.45
N ASN A 65 -10.44 -8.74 0.12
CA ASN A 65 -9.06 -9.18 -0.11
C ASN A 65 -8.81 -10.57 0.50
N ALA A 66 -9.33 -10.85 1.70
CA ALA A 66 -9.24 -12.15 2.36
C ALA A 66 -9.93 -13.26 1.55
N THR A 67 -11.16 -13.02 1.09
CA THR A 67 -11.89 -13.99 0.25
C THR A 67 -11.20 -14.21 -1.10
N THR A 68 -10.74 -13.13 -1.74
CA THR A 68 -10.03 -13.19 -3.02
C THR A 68 -8.67 -13.87 -2.91
N SER A 69 -8.01 -13.82 -1.74
CA SER A 69 -6.71 -14.47 -1.51
C SER A 69 -6.74 -15.98 -1.75
N THR A 70 -7.91 -16.62 -1.61
CA THR A 70 -8.11 -18.06 -1.90
C THR A 70 -7.93 -18.40 -3.38
N LYS A 71 -8.05 -17.41 -4.26
CA LYS A 71 -7.85 -17.54 -5.72
C LYS A 71 -6.40 -17.27 -6.13
N CYS A 72 -5.56 -16.81 -5.21
CA CYS A 72 -4.16 -16.56 -5.46
C CYS A 72 -3.37 -17.88 -5.38
N MET A 73 -2.42 -18.07 -6.30
CA MET A 73 -1.49 -19.19 -6.26
C MET A 73 -0.15 -18.71 -5.71
N LEU A 74 0.38 -19.38 -4.69
CA LEU A 74 1.66 -19.03 -4.07
C LEU A 74 2.74 -20.02 -4.51
N ALA A 75 3.87 -19.49 -4.96
CA ALA A 75 5.12 -20.18 -5.21
C ALA A 75 6.21 -19.57 -4.33
N TRP A 76 7.01 -20.41 -3.68
CA TRP A 76 8.10 -19.93 -2.82
C TRP A 76 9.36 -19.68 -3.66
N ASN A 77 10.03 -18.53 -3.47
CA ASN A 77 11.12 -18.11 -4.36
C ASN A 77 12.53 -18.50 -3.88
N GLY A 78 12.67 -19.25 -2.78
CA GLY A 78 13.98 -19.65 -2.26
C GLY A 78 14.67 -18.63 -1.35
N ASP A 79 14.34 -17.34 -1.47
CA ASP A 79 15.10 -16.21 -0.89
C ASP A 79 14.26 -15.36 0.09
N GLY A 80 13.34 -16.01 0.81
CA GLY A 80 12.54 -15.34 1.85
C GLY A 80 11.40 -14.46 1.34
N GLY A 81 11.09 -14.51 0.03
CA GLY A 81 9.89 -13.92 -0.58
C GLY A 81 8.89 -14.97 -1.03
N CYS A 82 7.62 -14.58 -1.13
CA CYS A 82 6.58 -15.41 -1.74
C CYS A 82 6.18 -14.80 -3.08
N GLU A 83 6.28 -15.54 -4.16
CA GLU A 83 5.71 -15.17 -5.44
C GLU A 83 4.26 -15.59 -5.48
N VAL A 84 3.38 -14.62 -5.70
CA VAL A 84 1.93 -14.84 -5.68
C VAL A 84 1.37 -14.42 -7.03
N ILE A 85 0.70 -15.35 -7.70
CA ILE A 85 0.06 -15.15 -8.99
C ILE A 85 -1.43 -14.93 -8.78
N TYR A 86 -1.96 -13.85 -9.34
CA TYR A 86 -3.37 -13.47 -9.31
C TYR A 86 -3.76 -12.78 -10.61
N GLU A 87 -4.83 -13.25 -11.28
CA GLU A 87 -5.38 -12.66 -12.52
C GLU A 87 -4.29 -12.32 -13.57
N ASN A 88 -3.43 -13.28 -13.88
CA ASN A 88 -2.29 -13.16 -14.82
C ASN A 88 -1.19 -12.17 -14.40
N ASN A 89 -1.24 -11.61 -13.20
CA ASN A 89 -0.18 -10.79 -12.64
C ASN A 89 0.57 -11.57 -11.55
N GLN A 90 1.90 -11.50 -11.58
CA GLN A 90 2.75 -12.11 -10.57
C GLN A 90 3.36 -11.02 -9.70
N HIS A 91 3.26 -11.20 -8.39
CA HIS A 91 3.82 -10.27 -7.41
C HIS A 91 4.68 -10.99 -6.39
N THR A 92 5.86 -10.45 -6.10
CA THR A 92 6.70 -10.96 -5.00
C THR A 92 6.36 -10.18 -3.74
N VAL A 93 6.02 -10.90 -2.67
CA VAL A 93 5.66 -10.37 -1.35
C VAL A 93 6.80 -10.65 -0.39
N TYR A 94 7.28 -9.59 0.27
CA TYR A 94 8.29 -9.64 1.32
C TYR A 94 7.65 -9.25 2.66
N LEU A 95 7.14 -10.25 3.38
CA LEU A 95 6.35 -10.04 4.60
C LEU A 95 7.14 -9.35 5.73
N LYS A 96 8.44 -9.65 5.86
CA LYS A 96 9.30 -9.04 6.89
C LYS A 96 9.49 -7.54 6.69
N GLU A 97 9.50 -7.09 5.44
CA GLU A 97 9.73 -5.69 5.09
C GLU A 97 8.42 -4.91 4.89
N LEU A 98 7.27 -5.60 4.96
CA LEU A 98 5.96 -5.05 4.58
C LEU A 98 5.99 -4.48 3.15
N LYS A 99 6.67 -5.20 2.25
CA LYS A 99 6.87 -4.78 0.85
C LYS A 99 6.24 -5.75 -0.12
N CYS A 100 5.81 -5.22 -1.26
CA CYS A 100 5.36 -6.03 -2.37
C CYS A 100 5.70 -5.34 -3.69
N THR A 101 6.00 -6.12 -4.74
CA THR A 101 6.29 -5.56 -6.07
C THR A 101 5.13 -4.74 -6.66
N CYS A 102 3.90 -4.92 -6.17
CA CYS A 102 2.76 -4.07 -6.55
C CYS A 102 2.80 -2.65 -5.95
N LYS A 103 3.64 -2.39 -4.94
CA LYS A 103 3.76 -1.12 -4.18
C LYS A 103 2.53 -0.63 -3.43
N GLU A 104 1.35 -1.15 -3.71
CA GLU A 104 0.09 -0.77 -3.07
C GLU A 104 0.12 -0.95 -1.55
N TRP A 105 0.71 -2.04 -1.06
CA TRP A 105 0.78 -2.30 0.38
C TRP A 105 1.75 -1.35 1.11
N GLU A 106 2.81 -0.90 0.43
CA GLU A 106 3.75 0.09 0.96
C GLU A 106 3.09 1.47 1.10
N LEU A 107 2.20 1.83 0.16
CA LEU A 107 1.51 3.12 0.11
C LEU A 107 0.30 3.16 1.04
N THR A 108 -0.58 2.17 0.96
CA THR A 108 -1.88 2.18 1.64
C THR A 108 -1.82 1.60 3.05
N ARG A 109 -0.78 0.79 3.36
CA ARG A 109 -0.72 -0.09 4.53
C ARG A 109 -1.89 -1.08 4.64
N ILE A 110 -2.70 -1.23 3.59
CA ILE A 110 -3.80 -2.19 3.51
C ILE A 110 -3.33 -3.39 2.67
N PRO A 111 -3.33 -4.62 3.22
CA PRO A 111 -2.88 -5.78 2.48
C PRO A 111 -3.90 -6.15 1.38
N ARG A 112 -3.42 -6.22 0.13
CA ARG A 112 -4.18 -6.72 -1.04
C ARG A 112 -4.27 -8.25 -1.04
N CYS A 113 -5.14 -8.83 -1.86
CA CYS A 113 -5.41 -10.28 -1.88
C CYS A 113 -4.14 -11.16 -1.94
N HIS A 114 -3.17 -10.81 -2.76
CA HIS A 114 -1.91 -11.54 -2.91
C HIS A 114 -0.99 -11.41 -1.68
N VAL A 115 -0.99 -10.26 -1.00
CA VAL A 115 -0.30 -10.09 0.29
C VAL A 115 -0.99 -10.91 1.38
N VAL A 116 -2.33 -10.89 1.42
CA VAL A 116 -3.12 -11.68 2.36
C VAL A 116 -2.88 -13.18 2.16
N CYS A 117 -2.78 -13.64 0.91
CA CYS A 117 -2.42 -15.02 0.59
C CYS A 117 -1.06 -15.42 1.20
N ALA A 118 -0.05 -14.57 1.02
CA ALA A 118 1.27 -14.78 1.62
C ALA A 118 1.22 -14.77 3.15
N MET A 119 0.44 -13.88 3.76
CA MET A 119 0.27 -13.82 5.21
C MET A 119 -0.37 -15.09 5.78
N TYR A 120 -1.42 -15.60 5.17
CA TYR A 120 -2.07 -16.84 5.63
C TYR A 120 -1.13 -18.04 5.54
N HIS A 121 -0.29 -18.10 4.51
CA HIS A 121 0.71 -19.15 4.38
C HIS A 121 1.78 -19.07 5.49
N ASP A 122 2.13 -17.87 5.95
CA ASP A 122 3.04 -17.63 7.08
C ASP A 122 2.32 -17.59 8.44
N TRP A 123 1.06 -18.03 8.50
CA TRP A 123 0.22 -18.04 9.72
C TRP A 123 0.08 -16.67 10.40
N LYS A 124 0.16 -15.59 9.61
CA LYS A 124 -0.01 -14.20 10.05
C LYS A 124 -1.45 -13.73 9.82
N ASN A 125 -1.98 -12.97 10.78
CA ASN A 125 -3.27 -12.31 10.62
C ASN A 125 -3.11 -10.99 9.83
N PRO A 126 -3.79 -10.81 8.68
CA PRO A 126 -3.73 -9.57 7.91
C PRO A 126 -4.30 -8.34 8.64
N GLU A 127 -5.27 -8.53 9.54
CA GLU A 127 -5.87 -7.42 10.31
C GLU A 127 -4.86 -6.79 11.28
N ALA A 128 -3.86 -7.56 11.74
CA ALA A 128 -2.82 -7.05 12.63
C ALA A 128 -1.89 -6.03 11.96
N TYR A 129 -1.91 -5.93 10.62
CA TYR A 129 -1.09 -5.00 9.85
C TYR A 129 -1.86 -3.75 9.40
N VAL A 130 -3.15 -3.67 9.75
CA VAL A 130 -3.98 -2.47 9.55
C VAL A 130 -4.00 -1.74 10.90
N SER A 131 -3.28 -0.62 10.99
CA SER A 131 -3.29 0.21 12.21
C SER A 131 -4.71 0.75 12.45
N PRO A 132 -5.19 0.79 13.72
CA PRO A 132 -6.37 1.56 14.09
C PRO A 132 -6.17 3.06 13.84
#